data_AF-C6TLS7-F1
#
_entry.id   AF-C6TLS7-F1
#
_cell.length_a   1.000
_cell.length_b   1.000
_cell.length_c   1.000
_cell.angle_alpha   90.00
_cell.angle_beta   90.00
_cell.angle_gamma   90.00
#
_symmetry.space_group_name_H-M   'P 1'
#
loop_
_entity.id
_entity.type
_entity.pdbx_description
1 polymer ?
#
loop_
_entity_poly.entity_id
_entity_poly.type
_entity_poly.pdbx_seq_one_letter_code
_entity_poly.pdbx_strand_id
1 'polypeptide(L)'
;MAALLVGLGFVMGPVQLLKLYGIPYVIFVMWLDLVTYLHRHGHEDKLPWYRGEEWSYLRGGLTTIDRDYGWINNIHHDIGTHVIHHLFPQIPHYHLIEATEAAKPVFGLYYREPKKSSPLPIYLIGELLRSMKKDHFVSNTGDIVYYQTDPTLSSSSTSQ
;
A
#
# COMPACT_ATOMS: atom_id res chain seq x y z
N MET A 1 -9.28 -24.98 -8.35
CA MET A 1 -7.87 -24.60 -8.14
C MET A 1 -7.10 -25.62 -7.30
N ALA A 2 -7.48 -25.86 -6.03
CA ALA A 2 -6.73 -26.79 -5.16
C ALA A 2 -6.57 -28.21 -5.73
N ALA A 3 -7.65 -28.83 -6.21
CA ALA A 3 -7.59 -30.16 -6.84
C ALA A 3 -6.68 -30.21 -8.09
N LEU A 4 -6.63 -29.12 -8.87
CA LEU A 4 -5.74 -28.99 -10.03
C LEU A 4 -4.28 -28.93 -9.58
N LEU A 5 -3.96 -28.13 -8.56
CA LEU A 5 -2.61 -28.03 -8.01
C LEU A 5 -2.14 -29.36 -7.40
N VAL A 6 -3.04 -30.07 -6.69
CA VAL A 6 -2.74 -31.41 -6.17
C VAL A 6 -2.45 -32.39 -7.32
N GLY A 7 -3.30 -32.42 -8.35
CA GLY A 7 -3.07 -33.25 -9.54
C GLY A 7 -1.76 -32.92 -10.25
N LEU A 8 -1.46 -31.64 -10.48
CA LEU A 8 -0.18 -31.19 -11.05
C LEU A 8 1.01 -31.54 -10.16
N GLY A 9 0.84 -31.53 -8.83
CA GLY A 9 1.86 -31.97 -7.88
C GLY A 9 2.22 -33.45 -8.06
N PHE A 10 1.23 -34.30 -8.37
CA PHE A 10 1.48 -35.72 -8.69
C PHE A 10 2.07 -35.92 -10.09
N VAL A 11 1.69 -35.11 -11.08
CA VAL A 11 2.17 -35.26 -12.48
C VAL A 11 3.58 -34.69 -12.67
N MET A 12 3.86 -33.50 -12.13
CA MET A 12 5.11 -32.75 -12.35
C MET A 12 6.07 -32.83 -11.15
N GLY A 13 5.61 -33.37 -10.02
CA GLY A 13 6.35 -33.41 -8.78
C GLY A 13 6.18 -32.14 -7.92
N PRO A 14 6.21 -32.26 -6.58
CA PRO A 14 5.95 -31.14 -5.68
C PRO A 14 7.00 -30.03 -5.77
N VAL A 15 8.26 -30.36 -6.06
CA VAL A 15 9.34 -29.37 -6.20
C VAL A 15 9.14 -28.47 -7.41
N GLN A 16 8.71 -29.04 -8.54
CA GLN A 16 8.44 -28.27 -9.75
C GLN A 16 7.22 -27.37 -9.55
N LEU A 17 6.17 -27.88 -8.91
CA LEU A 17 5.00 -27.09 -8.54
C LEU A 17 5.37 -25.93 -7.58
N LEU A 18 6.23 -26.17 -6.60
CA LEU A 18 6.72 -25.14 -5.70
C LEU A 18 7.46 -24.02 -6.45
N LYS A 19 8.33 -24.37 -7.40
CA LYS A 19 9.10 -23.38 -8.17
C LYS A 19 8.23 -22.54 -9.11
N LEU A 20 7.26 -23.16 -9.78
CA LEU A 20 6.44 -22.50 -10.80
C LEU A 20 5.21 -21.79 -10.23
N TYR A 21 4.67 -22.25 -9.11
CA TYR A 21 3.46 -21.69 -8.51
C TYR A 21 3.72 -21.15 -7.10
N GLY A 22 4.29 -21.95 -6.21
CA GLY A 22 4.41 -21.59 -4.80
C GLY A 22 5.30 -20.35 -4.57
N ILE A 23 6.52 -20.34 -5.09
CA ILE A 23 7.46 -19.21 -4.94
C ILE A 23 6.90 -17.93 -5.57
N PRO A 24 6.46 -17.93 -6.86
CA PRO A 24 5.84 -16.74 -7.46
C PRO A 24 4.61 -16.25 -6.71
N TYR A 25 3.76 -17.16 -6.22
CA TYR A 25 2.57 -16.83 -5.43
C TYR A 25 2.95 -16.11 -4.13
N VAL A 26 3.92 -16.64 -3.37
CA VAL A 26 4.38 -16.00 -2.13
C VAL A 26 4.99 -14.63 -2.40
N ILE A 27 5.80 -14.49 -3.46
CA ILE A 27 6.36 -13.19 -3.87
C ILE A 27 5.23 -12.20 -4.20
N PHE A 28 4.24 -12.63 -4.97
CA PHE A 28 3.10 -11.80 -5.35
C PHE A 28 2.27 -11.35 -4.13
N VAL A 29 1.98 -12.26 -3.21
CA VAL A 29 1.24 -11.94 -1.98
C VAL A 29 2.04 -10.96 -1.11
N MET A 30 3.31 -11.24 -0.84
CA MET A 30 4.16 -10.33 -0.06
C MET A 30 4.26 -8.95 -0.71
N TRP A 31 4.34 -8.90 -2.04
CA TRP A 31 4.38 -7.65 -2.78
C TRP A 31 3.07 -6.87 -2.68
N LEU A 32 1.91 -7.52 -2.86
CA LEU A 32 0.62 -6.86 -2.70
C LEU A 32 0.38 -6.37 -1.27
N ASP A 33 0.77 -7.15 -0.27
CA ASP A 33 0.69 -6.74 1.14
C ASP A 33 1.55 -5.49 1.39
N LEU A 34 2.78 -5.48 0.87
CA LEU A 34 3.67 -4.32 0.96
C LEU A 34 3.08 -3.08 0.29
N VAL A 35 2.59 -3.21 -0.94
CA VAL A 35 1.97 -2.10 -1.68
C VAL A 35 0.74 -1.56 -0.96
N THR A 36 -0.13 -2.45 -0.49
CA THR A 36 -1.34 -2.07 0.25
C THR A 36 -1.00 -1.37 1.55
N TYR A 37 0.00 -1.86 2.28
CA TYR A 37 0.51 -1.23 3.49
C TYR A 37 1.02 0.19 3.20
N LEU A 38 1.89 0.35 2.21
CA LEU A 38 2.49 1.64 1.85
C LEU A 38 1.47 2.67 1.33
N HIS A 39 0.36 2.22 0.76
CA HIS A 39 -0.76 3.09 0.36
C HIS A 39 -1.60 3.60 1.55
N ARG A 40 -1.42 3.03 2.75
CA ARG A 40 -2.15 3.42 3.97
C ARG A 40 -1.23 3.96 5.07
N HIS A 41 0.07 3.73 4.95
CA HIS A 41 1.07 4.03 5.97
C HIS A 41 2.33 4.70 5.40
N GLY A 42 3.15 5.28 6.27
CA GLY A 42 4.49 5.77 5.90
C GLY A 42 4.49 7.06 5.08
N HIS A 43 3.55 7.96 5.32
CA HIS A 43 3.65 9.36 4.90
C HIS A 43 4.29 10.18 6.03
N GLU A 44 4.96 11.28 5.69
CA GLU A 44 5.64 12.13 6.68
C GLU A 44 4.63 12.79 7.62
N ASP A 45 3.55 13.34 7.04
CA ASP A 45 2.37 13.76 7.79
C ASP A 45 1.50 12.57 8.14
N LYS A 46 1.15 12.46 9.43
CA LYS A 46 0.23 11.43 9.93
C LYS A 46 -1.15 11.61 9.28
N LEU A 47 -1.70 10.51 8.80
CA LEU A 47 -3.00 10.48 8.17
C LEU A 47 -4.09 10.22 9.21
N PRO A 48 -5.23 10.94 9.14
CA PRO A 48 -6.35 10.66 10.01
C PRO A 48 -6.98 9.32 9.64
N TRP A 49 -7.25 8.52 10.64
CA TRP A 49 -8.10 7.34 10.55
C TRP A 49 -9.48 7.72 11.07
N TYR A 50 -10.45 7.73 10.14
CA TYR A 50 -11.84 8.08 10.42
C TYR A 50 -12.65 6.83 10.79
N ARG A 51 -13.52 6.95 11.79
CA ARG A 51 -14.49 5.92 12.17
C ARG A 51 -15.82 6.53 12.60
N GLY A 52 -16.84 5.70 12.76
CA GLY A 52 -18.17 6.16 13.15
C GLY A 52 -18.75 7.15 12.15
N GLU A 53 -19.33 8.24 12.65
CA GLU A 53 -19.96 9.29 11.84
C GLU A 53 -18.94 10.14 11.05
N GLU A 54 -17.67 10.17 11.47
CA GLU A 54 -16.62 10.89 10.75
C GLU A 54 -16.14 10.14 9.50
N TRP A 55 -16.41 8.84 9.39
CA TRP A 55 -16.02 8.07 8.22
C TRP A 55 -16.96 8.29 7.04
N SER A 56 -16.38 8.53 5.86
CA SER A 56 -17.09 8.47 4.58
C SER A 56 -16.17 7.90 3.52
N TYR A 57 -16.75 7.40 2.42
CA TYR A 57 -16.00 6.87 1.28
C TYR A 57 -14.95 7.87 0.75
N LEU A 58 -15.36 9.13 0.60
CA LEU A 58 -14.48 10.20 0.12
C LEU A 58 -13.33 10.46 1.08
N ARG A 59 -13.61 10.61 2.38
CA ARG A 59 -12.58 10.84 3.40
C ARG A 59 -11.62 9.67 3.50
N GLY A 60 -12.12 8.44 3.44
CA GLY A 60 -11.30 7.24 3.37
C GLY A 60 -10.39 7.21 2.15
N GLY A 61 -10.92 7.48 0.95
CA GLY A 61 -10.14 7.53 -0.30
C GLY A 61 -9.05 8.61 -0.29
N LEU A 62 -9.33 9.79 0.26
CA LEU A 62 -8.36 10.89 0.38
C LEU A 62 -7.29 10.66 1.46
N THR A 63 -7.48 9.70 2.36
CA THR A 63 -6.46 9.27 3.33
C THR A 63 -5.55 8.17 2.79
N THR A 64 -5.71 7.81 1.53
CA THR A 64 -4.76 6.92 0.85
C THR A 64 -3.58 7.72 0.29
N ILE A 65 -2.45 7.07 0.09
CA ILE A 65 -1.21 7.71 -0.37
C ILE A 65 -0.89 7.15 -1.75
N ASP A 66 -0.76 8.01 -2.76
CA ASP A 66 -0.19 7.60 -4.04
C ASP A 66 1.29 7.26 -3.87
N ARG A 67 1.80 6.28 -4.62
CA ARG A 67 3.21 5.83 -4.54
C ARG A 67 3.79 5.70 -5.93
N ASP A 68 5.03 6.16 -6.11
CA ASP A 68 5.75 5.98 -7.36
C ASP A 68 6.67 4.76 -7.26
N TYR A 69 6.42 3.74 -8.08
CA TYR A 69 7.20 2.51 -8.14
C TYR A 69 8.31 2.53 -9.22
N GLY A 70 8.56 3.66 -9.86
CA GLY A 70 9.55 3.78 -10.94
C GLY A 70 9.14 2.99 -12.17
N TRP A 71 10.06 2.18 -12.73
CA TRP A 71 9.74 1.37 -13.92
C TRP A 71 8.66 0.30 -13.68
N ILE A 72 8.41 -0.04 -12.42
CA ILE A 72 7.43 -1.06 -12.04
C ILE A 72 5.98 -0.54 -12.17
N ASN A 73 5.75 0.78 -12.24
CA ASN A 73 4.40 1.36 -12.36
C ASN A 73 3.60 0.72 -13.51
N ASN A 74 4.19 0.66 -14.70
CA ASN A 74 3.54 0.09 -15.89
C ASN A 74 3.26 -1.42 -15.76
N ILE A 75 4.11 -2.15 -15.03
CA ILE A 75 3.96 -3.60 -14.80
C ILE A 75 2.75 -3.87 -13.89
N HIS A 76 2.50 -2.97 -12.94
CA HIS A 76 1.36 -3.06 -12.03
C HIS A 76 0.18 -2.19 -12.44
N HIS A 77 0.06 -1.86 -13.73
CA HIS A 77 -1.10 -1.12 -14.23
C HIS A 77 -1.34 0.20 -13.46
N ASP A 78 -0.26 0.93 -13.13
CA ASP A 78 -0.31 2.21 -12.44
C ASP A 78 -1.05 2.19 -11.10
N ILE A 79 -0.96 1.06 -10.36
CA ILE A 79 -1.56 0.88 -9.02
C ILE A 79 -1.20 2.00 -8.02
N GLY A 80 -0.10 2.72 -8.26
CA GLY A 80 0.34 3.87 -7.49
C GLY A 80 -0.56 5.11 -7.56
N THR A 81 -1.47 5.19 -8.54
CA THR A 81 -2.55 6.21 -8.66
C THR A 81 -3.75 5.87 -7.75
N HIS A 82 -3.43 5.48 -6.53
CA HIS A 82 -4.31 4.74 -5.66
C HIS A 82 -5.50 5.56 -5.14
N VAL A 83 -5.32 6.87 -4.93
CA VAL A 83 -6.39 7.79 -4.52
C VAL A 83 -7.51 7.79 -5.57
N ILE A 84 -7.18 8.04 -6.84
CA ILE A 84 -8.18 8.05 -7.92
C ILE A 84 -8.74 6.68 -8.17
N HIS A 85 -7.90 5.64 -8.15
CA HIS A 85 -8.36 4.27 -8.29
C HIS A 85 -9.45 3.94 -7.24
N HIS A 86 -9.28 4.40 -6.01
CA HIS A 86 -10.30 4.21 -4.98
C HIS A 86 -11.50 5.13 -5.14
N LEU A 87 -11.33 6.40 -5.48
CA LEU A 87 -12.48 7.30 -5.61
C LEU A 87 -13.35 6.98 -6.83
N PHE A 88 -12.73 6.50 -7.91
CA PHE A 88 -13.36 6.26 -9.21
C PHE A 88 -12.86 4.94 -9.82
N PRO A 89 -13.16 3.77 -9.20
CA PRO A 89 -12.68 2.46 -9.67
C PRO A 89 -13.18 2.06 -11.06
N GLN A 90 -14.17 2.78 -11.60
CA GLN A 90 -14.70 2.62 -12.95
C GLN A 90 -13.76 3.21 -14.02
N ILE A 91 -12.86 4.12 -13.65
CA ILE A 91 -11.84 4.63 -14.57
C ILE A 91 -10.84 3.50 -14.81
N PRO A 92 -10.63 3.08 -16.07
CA PRO A 92 -9.70 2.00 -16.35
C PRO A 92 -8.27 2.44 -16.06
N HIS A 93 -7.42 1.47 -15.69
CA HIS A 93 -6.09 1.74 -15.19
C HIS A 93 -5.22 2.61 -16.12
N TYR A 94 -5.38 2.47 -17.44
CA TYR A 94 -4.64 3.20 -18.47
C TYR A 94 -5.05 4.69 -18.60
N HIS A 95 -6.10 5.14 -17.91
CA HIS A 95 -6.47 6.55 -17.78
C HIS A 95 -6.25 7.11 -16.36
N LEU A 96 -5.77 6.31 -15.41
CA LEU A 96 -5.66 6.77 -14.02
C LEU A 96 -4.62 7.87 -13.85
N ILE A 97 -3.51 7.85 -14.59
CA ILE A 97 -2.52 8.94 -14.54
C ILE A 97 -3.15 10.27 -14.97
N GLU A 98 -3.86 10.26 -16.11
CA GLU A 98 -4.56 11.44 -16.64
C GLU A 98 -5.62 11.95 -15.66
N ALA A 99 -6.43 11.03 -15.11
CA ALA A 99 -7.46 11.36 -14.13
C ALA A 99 -6.87 11.93 -12.83
N THR A 100 -5.74 11.40 -12.36
CA THR A 100 -5.00 11.94 -11.20
C THR A 100 -4.55 13.36 -11.46
N GLU A 101 -3.88 13.64 -12.59
CA GLU A 101 -3.44 15.00 -12.91
C GLU A 101 -4.62 15.98 -13.02
N ALA A 102 -5.75 15.55 -13.59
CA ALA A 102 -6.96 16.38 -13.68
C ALA A 102 -7.62 16.66 -12.32
N ALA A 103 -7.53 15.72 -11.37
CA ALA A 103 -8.17 15.82 -10.07
C ALA A 103 -7.35 16.57 -9.01
N LYS A 104 -6.01 16.58 -9.14
CA LYS A 104 -5.09 17.33 -8.25
C LYS A 104 -5.57 18.75 -7.89
N PRO A 105 -5.93 19.63 -8.85
CA PRO A 105 -6.39 20.98 -8.51
C PRO A 105 -7.71 21.00 -7.73
N VAL A 106 -8.56 19.98 -7.89
CA VAL A 106 -9.84 19.85 -7.16
C VAL A 106 -9.59 19.39 -5.72
N PHE A 107 -8.68 18.43 -5.52
CA PHE A 107 -8.32 17.94 -4.19
C PHE A 107 -7.51 18.96 -3.40
N GLY A 108 -6.72 19.79 -4.08
CA GLY A 108 -5.94 20.87 -3.47
C GLY A 108 -5.10 20.36 -2.29
N LEU A 109 -5.31 20.94 -1.12
CA LEU A 109 -4.57 20.63 0.11
C LEU A 109 -4.75 19.18 0.61
N TYR A 110 -5.76 18.45 0.12
CA TYR A 110 -6.00 17.07 0.52
C TYR A 110 -5.20 16.06 -0.30
N TYR A 111 -4.65 16.44 -1.46
CA TYR A 111 -3.79 15.59 -2.26
C TYR A 111 -2.33 15.69 -1.81
N ARG A 112 -1.65 14.55 -1.76
CA ARG A 112 -0.25 14.44 -1.36
C ARG A 112 0.55 13.93 -2.54
N GLU A 113 1.39 14.80 -3.09
CA GLU A 113 2.26 14.42 -4.21
C GLU A 113 3.23 13.30 -3.79
N PRO A 114 3.26 12.17 -4.51
CA PRO A 114 4.20 11.11 -4.21
C PRO A 114 5.63 11.56 -4.51
N LYS A 115 6.56 11.22 -3.60
CA LYS A 115 7.98 11.30 -3.89
C LYS A 115 8.29 10.48 -5.13
N LYS A 116 9.01 11.06 -6.10
CA LYS A 116 9.39 10.37 -7.33
C LYS A 116 10.44 9.29 -7.08
N SER A 117 10.22 8.14 -7.69
CA SER A 117 11.16 7.04 -7.69
C SER A 117 12.26 7.26 -8.72
N SER A 118 13.47 6.79 -8.42
CA SER A 118 14.47 6.45 -9.44
C SER A 118 13.96 5.22 -10.25
N PRO A 119 14.71 4.64 -11.21
CA PRO A 119 14.24 3.44 -11.93
C PRO A 119 13.70 2.31 -11.02
N LEU A 120 14.30 2.16 -9.83
CA LEU A 120 13.84 1.26 -8.78
C LEU A 120 13.33 2.04 -7.55
N PRO A 121 12.27 1.57 -6.88
CA PRO A 121 11.63 2.29 -5.77
C PRO A 121 12.30 2.06 -4.42
N ILE A 122 13.62 2.25 -4.34
CA ILE A 122 14.41 1.97 -3.13
C ILE A 122 13.96 2.85 -1.95
N TYR A 123 13.45 4.06 -2.21
CA TYR A 123 12.96 4.95 -1.16
C TYR A 123 11.80 4.35 -0.35
N LEU A 124 10.97 3.50 -0.97
CA LEU A 124 9.84 2.85 -0.31
C LEU A 124 10.28 1.90 0.81
N ILE A 125 11.48 1.33 0.73
CA ILE A 125 12.05 0.53 1.83
C ILE A 125 12.27 1.42 3.06
N GLY A 126 12.77 2.65 2.85
CA GLY A 126 12.92 3.63 3.91
C GLY A 126 11.59 4.06 4.52
N GLU A 127 10.55 4.25 3.70
CA GLU A 127 9.20 4.57 4.18
C GLU A 127 8.56 3.40 4.95
N LEU A 128 8.74 2.17 4.48
CA LEU A 128 8.29 0.96 5.16
C LEU A 128 8.93 0.87 6.56
N LEU A 129 10.26 0.91 6.64
CA LEU A 129 10.98 0.78 7.91
C LEU A 129 10.62 1.90 8.89
N ARG A 130 10.52 3.14 8.39
CA ARG A 130 10.12 4.30 9.19
C ARG A 130 8.71 4.11 9.74
N SER A 131 7.78 3.69 8.89
CA SER A 131 6.40 3.43 9.28
C SER A 131 6.30 2.31 10.29
N MET A 132 6.91 1.15 10.04
CA MET A 132 6.90 0.02 10.97
C MET A 132 7.45 0.38 12.36
N LYS A 133 8.36 1.37 12.44
CA LYS A 133 8.90 1.89 13.72
C LYS A 133 8.01 2.93 14.40
N LYS A 134 7.12 3.61 13.66
CA LYS A 134 6.37 4.78 14.15
C LYS A 134 4.85 4.59 14.19
N ASP A 135 4.31 3.68 13.40
CA ASP A 135 2.88 3.49 13.15
C ASP A 135 2.41 2.19 13.83
N HIS A 136 2.51 2.11 15.15
CA HIS A 136 2.25 0.87 15.89
C HIS A 136 0.76 0.65 16.16
N PHE A 137 0.04 1.71 16.57
CA PHE A 137 -1.37 1.59 16.93
C PHE A 137 -2.10 2.92 16.76
N VAL A 138 -3.42 2.89 16.93
CA VAL A 138 -4.33 4.05 16.93
C VAL A 138 -5.16 4.04 18.22
N SER A 139 -5.61 5.20 18.68
CA SER A 139 -6.37 5.31 19.93
C SER A 139 -7.68 4.51 19.88
N ASN A 140 -8.03 3.87 21.00
CA ASN A 140 -9.33 3.23 21.17
C ASN A 140 -10.48 4.25 21.30
N THR A 141 -10.20 5.53 21.58
CA THR A 141 -11.19 6.62 21.79
C THR A 141 -11.08 7.76 20.76
N GLY A 142 -12.22 8.37 20.39
CA GLY A 142 -12.34 9.49 19.43
C GLY A 142 -12.60 9.06 17.97
N ASP A 143 -13.33 9.84 17.18
CA ASP A 143 -13.77 9.41 15.83
C ASP A 143 -12.77 9.76 14.71
N ILE A 144 -11.82 10.65 14.99
CA ILE A 144 -10.68 10.97 14.14
C ILE A 144 -9.41 10.71 14.94
N VAL A 145 -8.67 9.67 14.58
CA VAL A 145 -7.45 9.26 15.32
C VAL A 145 -6.26 9.14 14.38
N TYR A 146 -5.06 9.09 14.93
CA TYR A 146 -3.82 9.03 14.15
C TYR A 146 -2.94 7.90 14.66
N TYR A 147 -2.09 7.37 13.80
CA TYR A 147 -1.10 6.36 14.18
C TYR A 147 -0.07 6.91 15.17
N GLN A 148 0.12 6.18 16.25
CA GLN A 148 1.00 6.49 17.37
C GLN A 148 2.14 5.48 17.48
N THR A 149 3.25 5.95 18.04
CA THR A 149 4.41 5.13 18.34
C THR A 149 4.29 4.58 19.75
N ASP A 150 4.37 3.25 19.88
CA ASP A 150 4.46 2.60 21.18
C ASP A 150 5.89 2.79 21.78
N PRO A 151 6.03 3.49 22.92
CA PRO A 151 7.33 3.71 23.55
C PRO A 151 7.97 2.41 24.06
N THR A 152 7.18 1.38 24.39
CA THR A 152 7.68 0.11 24.92
C THR A 152 8.33 -0.76 23.85
N LEU A 153 7.80 -0.72 22.61
CA LEU A 153 8.41 -1.37 21.44
C LEU A 153 9.67 -0.63 20.96
N SER A 154 9.74 0.69 21.18
CA SER A 154 10.92 1.47 20.80
C SER A 154 12.09 1.29 21.77
N SER A 155 11.85 1.14 23.08
CA SER A 155 12.91 1.03 24.09
C SER A 155 13.64 -0.32 24.06
N SER A 156 12.97 -1.39 23.62
CA SER A 156 13.61 -2.71 23.42
C SER A 156 14.64 -2.71 22.27
N SER A 157 14.60 -1.73 21.36
CA SER A 157 15.54 -1.61 20.25
C SER A 157 16.81 -0.82 20.57
N THR A 158 16.89 -0.17 21.74
CA THR A 158 18.04 0.66 22.17
C THR A 158 18.77 0.06 23.39
N SER A 159 18.43 -1.17 23.77
CA SER A 159 19.06 -1.89 24.88
C SER A 159 20.00 -2.98 24.36
N GLN A 160 21.12 -2.60 23.73
CA GLN A 160 22.36 -3.39 23.60
C GLN A 160 23.56 -2.46 23.57
#